data_AF-A0A0C2H4N2-F1
#
_entry.id   AF-A0A0C2H4N2-F1
#
_cell.length_a   1.000
_cell.length_b   1.000
_cell.length_c   1.000
_cell.angle_alpha   90.00
_cell.angle_beta   90.00
_cell.angle_gamma   90.00
#
_symmetry.space_group_name_H-M   'P 1'
#
loop_
_entity.id
_entity.type
_entity.pdbx_description
1 polymer ?
#
loop_
_entity_poly.entity_id
_entity_poly.type
_entity_poly.pdbx_seq_one_letter_code
_entity_poly.pdbx_strand_id
1 'polypeptide(L)'
;MCEILTTSIKTCKITMSRNTYKEDFKFLSELHKLGIAAQSELESDLLNTLSSLEGHVKVAQTLKNGWIHHQTFESTAELRRGEQVLLTSRFLRTASVTKEKMICLVTRFCFWIQYTFNIPCKSRLVKSRKTKGNNG
;
A
#
# COMPACT_ATOMS: atom_id res chain seq x y z
N MET A 1 -26.95 59.76 20.82
CA MET A 1 -25.94 59.24 21.78
C MET A 1 -26.17 57.75 21.88
N CYS A 2 -25.22 56.93 21.40
CA CYS A 2 -25.34 55.48 21.38
C CYS A 2 -25.04 54.89 22.76
N GLU A 3 -26.00 54.13 23.30
CA GLU A 3 -25.80 53.29 24.48
C GLU A 3 -25.05 52.02 24.06
N ILE A 4 -23.83 51.84 24.59
CA ILE A 4 -23.03 50.64 24.40
C ILE A 4 -23.44 49.64 25.48
N LEU A 5 -24.24 48.63 25.09
CA LEU A 5 -24.53 47.44 25.88
C LEU A 5 -23.23 46.64 26.10
N THR A 6 -22.60 46.82 27.24
CA THR A 6 -21.50 45.97 27.72
C THR A 6 -22.06 44.64 28.21
N THR A 7 -22.23 43.70 27.28
CA THR A 7 -22.51 42.30 27.64
C THR A 7 -21.25 41.68 28.26
N SER A 8 -21.31 41.44 29.57
CA SER A 8 -20.29 40.73 30.33
C SER A 8 -20.21 39.28 29.83
N ILE A 9 -19.25 38.99 28.96
CA ILE A 9 -18.91 37.61 28.60
C ILE A 9 -18.26 36.99 29.83
N LYS A 10 -19.05 36.25 30.60
CA LYS A 10 -18.57 35.36 31.65
C LYS A 10 -17.72 34.28 30.98
N THR A 11 -16.42 34.54 30.85
CA THR A 11 -15.45 33.52 30.45
C THR A 11 -15.39 32.51 31.58
N CYS A 12 -16.12 31.40 31.43
CA CYS A 12 -15.98 30.26 32.31
C CYS A 12 -14.55 29.74 32.11
N LYS A 13 -13.67 30.03 33.07
CA LYS A 13 -12.28 29.61 33.06
C LYS A 13 -12.27 28.10 33.21
N ILE A 14 -12.22 27.38 32.09
CA ILE A 14 -12.03 25.93 32.06
C ILE A 14 -10.61 25.66 32.54
N THR A 15 -10.42 25.53 33.86
CA THR A 15 -9.19 24.97 34.42
C THR A 15 -9.26 23.46 34.32
N MET A 16 -8.93 22.95 33.15
CA MET A 16 -8.59 21.54 32.96
C MET A 16 -7.08 21.38 33.18
N SER A 17 -6.69 20.34 33.92
CA SER A 17 -5.31 20.03 34.33
C SER A 17 -4.33 20.12 33.15
N ARG A 18 -3.30 20.97 33.28
CA ARG A 18 -2.25 21.17 32.25
C ARG A 18 -1.52 19.89 31.83
N ASN A 19 -1.50 18.88 32.69
CA ASN A 19 -0.74 17.66 32.47
C ASN A 19 -1.41 16.70 31.47
N THR A 20 -2.74 16.61 31.45
CA THR A 20 -3.45 15.67 30.56
C THR A 20 -3.33 16.08 29.08
N TYR A 21 -3.35 17.40 28.80
CA TYR A 21 -3.16 17.91 27.44
C TYR A 21 -1.78 17.60 26.87
N LYS A 22 -0.73 17.61 27.71
CA LYS A 22 0.63 17.31 27.28
C LYS A 22 0.78 15.85 26.86
N GLU A 23 0.11 14.94 27.56
CA GLU A 23 0.09 13.51 27.23
C GLU A 23 -0.70 13.24 25.96
N ASP A 24 -1.86 13.87 25.79
CA ASP A 24 -2.68 13.75 24.57
C ASP A 24 -1.94 14.28 23.32
N PHE A 25 -1.27 15.43 23.42
CA PHE A 25 -0.45 15.96 22.31
C PHE A 25 0.76 15.08 22.00
N LYS A 26 1.38 14.48 23.02
CA LYS A 26 2.49 13.54 22.83
C LYS A 26 2.00 12.28 22.10
N PHE A 27 0.87 11.73 22.51
CA PHE A 27 0.22 10.60 21.84
C PHE A 27 -0.12 10.92 20.38
N LEU A 28 -0.73 12.07 20.10
CA LEU A 28 -1.04 12.49 18.73
C LEU A 28 0.23 12.67 17.88
N SER A 29 1.30 13.21 18.46
CA SER A 29 2.59 13.35 17.78
C SER A 29 3.22 12.00 17.46
N GLU A 30 3.18 11.05 18.39
CA GLU A 30 3.65 9.67 18.18
C GLU A 30 2.82 8.96 17.11
N LEU A 31 1.50 9.10 17.13
CA LEU A 31 0.61 8.51 16.13
C LEU A 31 0.84 9.09 14.73
N HIS A 32 1.09 10.40 14.64
CA HIS A 32 1.44 11.07 13.40
C HIS A 32 2.81 10.62 12.86
N LYS A 33 3.82 10.48 13.73
CA LYS A 33 5.14 9.95 13.35
C LYS A 33 5.04 8.50 12.86
N LEU A 34 4.24 7.66 13.52
CA LEU A 34 3.97 6.29 13.09
C LEU A 34 3.24 6.26 11.75
N GLY A 35 2.27 7.15 11.53
CA GLY A 35 1.57 7.29 10.26
C GLY A 35 2.51 7.66 9.10
N ILE A 36 3.40 8.64 9.32
CA ILE A 36 4.42 9.03 8.33
C ILE A 36 5.39 7.89 8.06
N ALA A 37 5.89 7.22 9.10
CA ALA A 37 6.82 6.10 8.96
C ALA A 37 6.18 4.97 8.14
N ALA A 38 4.95 4.56 8.50
CA ALA A 38 4.21 3.53 7.79
C ALA A 38 3.92 3.90 6.33
N GLN A 39 3.63 5.17 6.05
CA GLN A 39 3.45 5.63 4.68
C GLN A 39 4.76 5.58 3.87
N SER A 40 5.87 6.00 4.47
CA SER A 40 7.18 5.97 3.79
C SER A 40 7.68 4.55 3.51
N GLU A 41 7.47 3.61 4.45
CA GLU A 41 7.78 2.19 4.28
C GLU A 41 6.91 1.57 3.18
N LEU A 42 5.63 1.92 3.15
CA LEU A 42 4.70 1.48 2.13
C LEU A 42 5.08 1.99 0.73
N GLU A 43 5.41 3.27 0.59
CA GLU A 43 5.86 3.85 -0.68
C GLU A 43 7.14 3.16 -1.16
N SER A 44 8.07 2.86 -0.26
CA SER A 44 9.28 2.10 -0.58
C SER A 44 8.96 0.67 -1.06
N ASP A 45 8.09 -0.06 -0.37
CA ASP A 45 7.66 -1.41 -0.79
C ASP A 45 6.94 -1.39 -2.14
N LEU A 46 6.13 -0.35 -2.41
CA LEU A 46 5.45 -0.17 -3.69
C LEU A 46 6.45 0.09 -4.82
N LEU A 47 7.46 0.93 -4.61
CA LEU A 47 8.52 1.19 -5.59
C LEU A 47 9.35 -0.07 -5.86
N ASN A 48 9.71 -0.81 -4.82
CA ASN A 48 10.47 -2.05 -4.96
C ASN A 48 9.71 -3.10 -5.78
N THR A 49 8.41 -3.20 -5.55
CA THR A 49 7.57 -4.15 -6.28
C THR A 49 7.24 -3.72 -7.69
N LEU A 50 7.11 -2.43 -7.95
CA LEU A 50 7.05 -1.90 -9.30
C LEU A 50 8.32 -2.23 -10.09
N SER A 51 9.49 -2.01 -9.48
CA SER A 51 10.78 -2.37 -10.08
C SER A 51 10.89 -3.88 -10.36
N SER A 52 10.42 -4.72 -9.44
CA SER A 52 10.36 -6.17 -9.65
C SER A 52 9.43 -6.56 -10.80
N LEU A 53 8.29 -5.89 -10.95
CA LEU A 53 7.33 -6.13 -12.04
C LEU A 53 7.96 -5.76 -13.39
N GLU A 54 8.59 -4.59 -13.49
CA GLU A 54 9.32 -4.17 -14.69
C GLU A 54 10.42 -5.18 -15.07
N GLY A 55 11.15 -5.71 -14.08
CA GLY A 55 12.12 -6.77 -14.28
C GLY A 55 11.50 -8.02 -14.92
N HIS A 56 10.34 -8.46 -14.42
CA HIS A 56 9.62 -9.59 -15.01
C HIS A 56 9.10 -9.30 -16.42
N VAL A 57 8.63 -8.07 -16.68
CA VAL A 57 8.19 -7.66 -18.03
C VAL A 57 9.36 -7.72 -19.01
N LYS A 58 10.55 -7.26 -18.63
CA LYS A 58 11.77 -7.38 -19.43
C LYS A 58 12.09 -8.85 -19.75
N VAL A 59 12.04 -9.72 -18.74
CA VAL A 59 12.26 -11.17 -18.94
C VAL A 59 11.24 -11.76 -19.92
N ALA A 60 9.97 -11.41 -19.79
CA ALA A 60 8.92 -11.87 -20.71
C ALA A 60 9.16 -11.37 -22.14
N GLN A 61 9.60 -10.12 -22.31
CA GLN A 61 9.95 -9.55 -23.62
C GLN A 61 11.16 -10.26 -24.25
N THR A 62 12.21 -10.52 -23.47
CA THR A 62 13.37 -11.30 -23.92
C THR A 62 12.97 -12.71 -24.32
N LEU A 63 12.09 -13.34 -23.55
CA LEU A 63 11.58 -14.67 -23.84
C LEU A 63 10.79 -14.71 -25.15
N LYS A 64 9.92 -13.72 -25.37
CA LYS A 64 9.16 -13.54 -26.61
C LYS A 64 10.08 -13.35 -27.80
N ASN A 65 11.07 -12.48 -27.69
CA ASN A 65 12.03 -12.22 -28.77
C ASN A 65 12.87 -13.46 -29.08
N GLY A 66 13.33 -14.18 -28.04
CA GLY A 66 14.07 -15.43 -28.19
C GLY A 66 13.22 -16.53 -28.85
N TRP A 67 11.94 -16.63 -28.48
CA TRP A 67 11.00 -17.56 -29.11
C TRP A 67 10.74 -17.23 -30.58
N ILE A 68 10.50 -15.94 -30.90
CA ILE A 68 10.30 -15.49 -32.28
C ILE A 68 11.56 -15.80 -33.10
N HIS A 69 12.74 -15.44 -32.59
CA HIS A 69 14.00 -15.75 -33.26
C HIS A 69 14.13 -17.25 -33.53
N HIS A 70 13.86 -18.10 -32.53
CA HIS A 70 13.87 -19.56 -32.70
C HIS A 70 12.87 -20.05 -33.76
N GLN A 71 11.71 -19.41 -33.87
CA GLN A 71 10.66 -19.80 -34.81
C GLN A 71 10.94 -19.33 -36.25
N THR A 72 11.61 -18.19 -36.42
CA THR A 72 11.83 -17.55 -37.73
C THR A 72 13.19 -17.88 -38.35
N PHE A 73 14.19 -18.26 -37.56
CA PHE A 73 15.53 -18.58 -38.07
C PHE A 73 15.72 -20.08 -38.28
N GLU A 74 16.39 -20.43 -39.38
CA GLU A 74 16.92 -21.79 -39.65
C GLU A 74 17.96 -22.26 -38.62
N SER A 75 18.33 -21.44 -37.62
CA SER A 75 19.24 -21.85 -36.54
C SER A 75 18.75 -23.07 -35.76
N THR A 76 17.50 -23.47 -35.95
CA THR A 76 16.86 -24.64 -35.35
C THR A 76 16.73 -25.81 -36.31
N ALA A 77 16.89 -25.58 -37.62
CA ALA A 77 16.96 -26.64 -38.62
C ALA A 77 18.22 -27.51 -38.42
N GLU A 78 19.29 -26.92 -37.89
CA GLU A 78 20.54 -27.62 -37.56
C GLU A 78 20.52 -28.32 -36.18
N LEU A 79 19.58 -27.96 -35.30
CA LEU A 79 19.46 -28.54 -33.96
C LEU A 79 18.86 -29.96 -34.03
N ARG A 80 19.47 -30.92 -33.32
CA ARG A 80 18.90 -32.27 -33.19
C ARG A 80 17.57 -32.20 -32.45
N ARG A 81 16.64 -33.11 -32.76
CA ARG A 81 15.30 -33.16 -32.13
C ARG A 81 15.34 -33.09 -30.59
N GLY A 82 16.32 -33.74 -29.97
CA GLY A 82 16.50 -33.68 -28.50
C GLY A 82 16.86 -32.28 -27.99
N GLU A 83 17.67 -31.54 -28.73
CA GLU A 83 18.10 -30.18 -28.37
C GLU A 83 16.95 -29.17 -28.56
N GLN A 84 16.12 -29.36 -29.60
CA GLN A 84 14.89 -28.58 -29.79
C GLN A 84 13.89 -28.76 -28.64
N VAL A 85 13.70 -30.00 -28.17
CA VAL A 85 12.83 -30.31 -27.01
C VAL A 85 13.40 -29.68 -25.74
N LEU A 86 14.71 -29.79 -25.50
CA LEU A 86 15.35 -29.17 -24.34
C LEU A 86 15.19 -27.65 -24.35
N LEU A 87 15.40 -27.01 -25.49
CA LEU A 87 15.28 -25.57 -25.65
C LEU A 87 13.84 -25.10 -25.43
N THR A 88 12.86 -25.79 -26.03
CA THR A 88 11.43 -25.52 -25.83
C THR A 88 11.03 -25.69 -24.36
N SER A 89 11.53 -26.73 -23.69
CA SER A 89 11.26 -26.96 -22.27
C SER A 89 11.82 -25.84 -21.37
N ARG A 90 13.00 -25.29 -21.72
CA ARG A 90 13.58 -24.12 -21.03
C ARG A 90 12.75 -22.87 -21.23
N PHE A 91 12.29 -22.61 -22.45
CA PHE A 91 11.40 -21.50 -22.74
C PHE A 91 10.10 -21.61 -21.92
N LEU A 92 9.45 -22.78 -21.95
CA LEU A 92 8.22 -23.04 -21.21
C LEU A 92 8.39 -22.91 -19.70
N ARG A 93 9.48 -23.47 -19.14
CA ARG A 93 9.77 -23.35 -17.70
C ARG A 93 9.96 -21.90 -17.28
N THR A 94 10.73 -21.14 -18.06
CA THR A 94 10.99 -19.72 -17.78
C THR A 94 9.72 -18.88 -17.93
N ALA A 95 8.87 -19.19 -18.92
CA ALA A 95 7.56 -18.58 -19.10
C ALA A 95 6.64 -18.83 -17.89
N SER A 96 6.55 -20.10 -17.45
CA SER A 96 5.69 -20.49 -16.31
C SER A 96 6.09 -19.75 -15.04
N VAL A 97 7.38 -19.78 -14.69
CA VAL A 97 7.89 -19.11 -13.50
C VAL A 97 7.66 -17.60 -13.56
N THR A 98 7.88 -16.99 -14.72
CA THR A 98 7.68 -15.53 -14.90
C THR A 98 6.20 -15.18 -14.77
N LYS A 99 5.31 -15.98 -15.37
CA LYS A 99 3.86 -15.82 -15.26
C LYS A 99 3.40 -15.93 -13.80
N GLU A 100 3.83 -16.95 -13.08
CA GLU A 100 3.48 -17.16 -11.66
C GLU A 100 3.92 -15.96 -10.81
N LYS A 101 5.16 -15.49 -10.98
CA LYS A 101 5.67 -14.31 -10.26
C LYS A 101 4.87 -13.05 -10.55
N MET A 102 4.51 -12.81 -11.82
CA MET A 102 3.65 -11.68 -12.18
C MET A 102 2.27 -11.78 -11.55
N ILE A 103 1.64 -12.97 -11.57
CA ILE A 103 0.33 -13.20 -10.94
C ILE A 103 0.41 -12.94 -9.44
N CYS A 104 1.44 -13.44 -8.75
CA CYS A 104 1.65 -13.21 -7.33
C CYS A 104 1.79 -11.71 -7.00
N LEU A 105 2.54 -10.95 -7.80
CA LEU A 105 2.70 -9.51 -7.60
C LEU A 105 1.38 -8.78 -7.80
N VAL A 106 0.67 -9.05 -8.90
CA VAL A 106 -0.61 -8.40 -9.21
C VAL A 106 -1.68 -8.73 -8.15
N THR A 107 -1.78 -9.99 -7.72
CA THR A 107 -2.72 -10.38 -6.66
C THR A 107 -2.41 -9.71 -5.32
N ARG A 108 -1.13 -9.55 -4.97
CA ARG A 108 -0.70 -8.80 -3.78
C ARG A 108 -1.16 -7.34 -3.85
N PHE A 109 -1.02 -6.70 -5.01
CA PHE A 109 -1.49 -5.34 -5.24
C PHE A 109 -3.01 -5.21 -5.18
N CYS A 110 -3.75 -6.09 -5.87
CA CYS A 110 -5.21 -6.07 -5.83
C CYS A 110 -5.74 -6.26 -4.40
N PHE A 111 -5.12 -7.15 -3.62
CA PHE A 111 -5.48 -7.34 -2.21
C PHE A 111 -5.22 -6.08 -1.38
N TRP A 112 -4.11 -5.40 -1.61
CA TRP A 112 -3.76 -4.17 -0.89
C TRP A 112 -4.70 -3.00 -1.22
N ILE A 113 -5.05 -2.82 -2.50
CA ILE A 113 -6.05 -1.84 -2.94
C ILE A 113 -7.40 -2.16 -2.29
N GLN A 114 -7.80 -3.43 -2.28
CA GLN A 114 -9.06 -3.81 -1.64
C GLN A 114 -9.04 -3.60 -0.13
N TYR A 115 -7.91 -3.81 0.56
CA TYR A 115 -7.81 -3.55 2.00
C TYR A 115 -7.88 -2.05 2.30
N THR A 116 -7.15 -1.20 1.58
CA THR A 116 -7.11 0.26 1.81
C THR A 116 -8.43 0.95 1.51
N PHE A 117 -9.11 0.60 0.41
CA PHE A 117 -10.45 1.14 0.10
C PHE A 117 -11.53 0.66 1.07
N ASN A 118 -11.30 -0.47 1.75
CA ASN A 118 -12.25 -1.13 2.65
C ASN A 118 -11.86 -0.96 4.13
N ILE A 119 -11.02 0.03 4.46
CA ILE A 119 -10.99 0.64 5.78
C ILE A 119 -12.12 1.69 5.79
N PRO A 120 -13.37 1.36 6.16
CA PRO A 120 -14.25 2.41 6.64
C PRO A 120 -13.52 3.06 7.81
N CYS A 121 -13.48 4.38 7.85
CA CYS A 121 -13.09 5.18 9.01
C CYS A 121 -13.91 4.74 10.24
N LYS A 122 -13.56 3.60 10.83
CA LYS A 122 -14.03 3.09 12.11
C LYS A 122 -13.12 3.63 13.20
N SER A 123 -12.67 4.88 13.07
CA SER A 123 -12.33 5.71 14.22
C SER A 123 -13.63 5.97 14.98
N ARG A 124 -13.97 4.95 15.76
CA ARG A 124 -15.00 4.95 16.80
C ARG A 124 -14.89 6.22 17.61
N LEU A 125 -15.85 7.10 17.40
CA LEU A 125 -16.44 7.99 18.39
C LEU A 125 -17.12 7.20 19.53
N VAL A 126 -16.52 6.10 20.00
CA VAL A 126 -17.08 5.20 21.03
C VAL A 126 -16.17 5.18 22.24
N LYS A 127 -16.29 6.25 23.04
CA LYS A 127 -16.06 6.37 24.50
C LYS A 127 -15.65 7.81 24.79
N SER A 128 -16.62 8.73 24.86
CA SER A 128 -16.81 9.52 26.10
C SER A 128 -18.24 10.03 26.32
N ARG A 129 -19.25 9.51 25.61
CA ARG A 129 -20.68 9.70 25.97
C ARG A 129 -21.16 8.62 26.95
N LYS A 130 -20.58 8.58 28.14
CA LYS A 130 -21.11 7.98 29.38
C LYS A 130 -20.27 8.64 30.48
N THR A 131 -20.60 9.84 30.95
CA THR A 131 -21.52 10.05 32.07
C THR A 131 -22.13 11.46 32.03
N LYS A 132 -23.38 11.58 31.59
CA LYS A 132 -24.32 12.61 32.07
C LYS A 132 -25.69 11.96 32.12
N GLY A 133 -26.26 11.90 33.32
CA GLY A 133 -27.63 11.45 33.56
C GLY A 133 -27.76 10.51 34.74
N ASN A 134 -27.68 11.04 35.96
CA ASN A 134 -28.72 10.74 36.94
C ASN A 134 -28.85 11.94 37.89
N ASN A 135 -29.85 12.77 37.60
CA ASN A 135 -30.47 13.65 38.59
C ASN A 135 -31.58 12.83 39.24
N GLY A 136 -31.49 12.72 40.56
CA GLY A 136 -32.53 12.27 41.48
C GLY A 136 -32.10 12.76 42.84
#